data_AF-A0A438DG83-F1
#
_entry.id   AF-A0A438DG83-F1
#
_cell.length_a   1.000
_cell.length_b   1.000
_cell.length_c   1.000
_cell.angle_alpha   90.00
_cell.angle_beta   90.00
_cell.angle_gamma   90.00
#
_symmetry.space_group_name_H-M   'P 1'
#
loop_
_entity.id
_entity.type
_entity.pdbx_description
1 polymer ?
#
loop_
_entity_poly.entity_id
_entity_poly.type
_entity_poly.pdbx_seq_one_letter_code
_entity_poly.pdbx_strand_id
1 'polypeptide(L)'
;MVLLIIILCADFSNFKEFGSVRERSHGQTFDFKGHWSFGASFYKKQLTLDYLLATSTKPLVSLINGIVMGGGTGLSMNSMFRVVTENTVLAIPKGQIRLFPDVGASYFLSRLPGFVGKVINSYNFIKFTIVFIIKFGEYLGLTGTQLDGNEIIACGLATHFVLSKDLFLLENALSEVASLDASTISRVINGFSRSLKKDSAFRRLEMINKCFSRTVEEILSMLENEAANGDNKWIIQAISSMKSTSPIGLKIFLKLFGEGRTKELKDCLIQDYTIVCNMFRRSFNLDLIEVSID
;
A
#
# COMPACT_ATOMS: atom_id res chain seq x y z
N MET A 1 4.19 -13.06 -28.52
CA MET A 1 4.00 -13.33 -27.08
C MET A 1 3.76 -11.99 -26.40
N VAL A 2 2.66 -11.79 -25.67
CA VAL A 2 2.32 -10.43 -25.15
C VAL A 2 2.73 -10.33 -23.69
N LEU A 3 3.73 -9.52 -23.40
CA LEU A 3 4.06 -9.04 -22.05
C LEU A 3 2.97 -8.07 -21.61
N LEU A 4 2.49 -8.20 -20.38
CA LEU A 4 1.52 -7.23 -19.87
C LEU A 4 2.28 -6.09 -19.18
N ILE A 5 2.22 -4.91 -19.79
CA ILE A 5 2.80 -3.68 -19.25
C ILE A 5 1.64 -2.80 -18.77
N ILE A 6 1.68 -2.42 -17.49
CA ILE A 6 0.76 -1.42 -16.93
C ILE A 6 1.57 -0.17 -16.67
N ILE A 7 1.20 0.90 -17.37
CA ILE A 7 1.77 2.23 -17.14
C ILE A 7 0.81 2.98 -16.22
N LEU A 8 1.27 3.26 -15.01
CA LEU A 8 0.54 4.06 -14.04
C LEU A 8 1.14 5.46 -14.01
N CYS A 9 0.36 6.44 -14.47
CA CYS A 9 0.66 7.84 -14.31
C CYS A 9 -0.55 8.51 -13.65
N ALA A 10 -0.40 8.86 -12.38
CA ALA A 10 -1.42 9.47 -11.52
C ALA A 10 -2.69 8.63 -11.31
N ASP A 11 -2.82 8.02 -10.13
CA ASP A 11 -4.15 7.61 -9.64
C ASP A 11 -4.65 8.61 -8.60
N PHE A 12 -5.23 9.69 -9.11
CA PHE A 12 -6.11 10.54 -8.34
C PHE A 12 -7.43 10.59 -9.09
N SER A 13 -8.51 10.29 -8.35
CA SER A 13 -9.85 10.88 -8.50
C SER A 13 -11.03 10.07 -9.05
N ASN A 14 -10.95 8.78 -9.35
CA ASN A 14 -12.21 8.10 -9.70
C ASN A 14 -13.17 7.94 -8.51
N PHE A 15 -12.70 7.86 -7.25
CA PHE A 15 -13.63 7.79 -6.10
C PHE A 15 -14.31 9.13 -5.75
N LYS A 16 -13.76 10.28 -6.20
CA LYS A 16 -14.42 11.58 -6.00
C LYS A 16 -15.66 11.74 -6.88
N GLU A 17 -15.77 10.99 -7.98
CA GLU A 17 -16.94 11.02 -8.85
C GLU A 17 -18.14 10.22 -8.30
N PHE A 18 -17.93 9.29 -7.36
CA PHE A 18 -19.02 8.45 -6.82
C PHE A 18 -19.78 9.08 -5.66
N GLY A 19 -19.36 10.24 -5.15
CA GLY A 19 -20.10 10.95 -4.10
C GLY A 19 -19.57 12.36 -3.83
N SER A 20 -20.46 13.33 -3.63
CA SER A 20 -20.04 14.64 -3.15
C SER A 20 -19.59 14.51 -1.70
N VAL A 21 -18.33 14.81 -1.40
CA VAL A 21 -17.88 15.03 -0.03
C VAL A 21 -18.50 16.34 0.44
N ARG A 22 -19.53 16.26 1.30
CA ARG A 22 -19.99 17.44 2.04
C ARG A 22 -19.26 17.47 3.38
N GLU A 23 -18.49 18.52 3.60
CA GLU A 23 -18.03 18.86 4.95
C GLU A 23 -19.25 19.31 5.77
N ARG A 24 -19.56 18.53 6.80
CA ARG A 24 -20.32 19.04 7.95
C ARG A 24 -19.41 19.02 9.16
N SER A 25 -19.66 19.95 10.07
CA SER A 25 -18.87 20.31 11.25
C SER A 25 -18.47 19.18 12.21
N HIS A 26 -18.88 17.92 11.97
CA HIS A 26 -18.60 16.75 12.81
C HIS A 26 -18.19 15.48 12.02
N GLY A 27 -17.69 15.63 10.79
CA GLY A 27 -17.09 14.53 10.02
C GLY A 27 -17.59 14.44 8.58
N GLN A 28 -16.71 14.03 7.67
CA GLN A 28 -17.03 13.86 6.26
C GLN A 28 -17.97 12.66 6.06
N THR A 29 -19.16 12.89 5.53
CA THR A 29 -20.11 11.83 5.11
C THR A 29 -20.10 11.74 3.59
N PHE A 30 -19.80 10.56 3.05
CA PHE A 30 -19.98 10.28 1.62
C PHE A 30 -21.48 10.10 1.35
N ASP A 31 -22.03 11.00 0.54
CA ASP A 31 -23.36 10.84 -0.02
C ASP A 31 -23.23 10.22 -1.41
N PHE A 32 -23.31 8.89 -1.48
CA PHE A 32 -23.44 8.18 -2.75
C PHE A 32 -24.79 8.56 -3.35
N LYS A 33 -24.79 9.40 -4.38
CA LYS A 33 -25.99 9.64 -5.18
C LYS A 33 -26.26 8.38 -6.01
N GLY A 34 -27.15 7.52 -5.54
CA GLY A 34 -27.55 6.30 -6.24
C GLY A 34 -27.70 5.10 -5.30
N HIS A 35 -28.11 3.97 -5.87
CA HIS A 35 -28.26 2.73 -5.12
C HIS A 35 -26.87 2.15 -4.77
N TRP A 36 -26.67 1.69 -3.53
CA TRP A 36 -25.40 1.17 -3.00
C TRP A 36 -24.75 0.07 -3.87
N SER A 37 -25.59 -0.66 -4.64
CA SER A 37 -25.16 -1.71 -5.55
C SER A 37 -24.25 -1.21 -6.67
N PHE A 38 -24.32 0.07 -7.04
CA PHE A 38 -23.45 0.64 -8.06
C PHE A 38 -21.99 0.70 -7.57
N GLY A 39 -21.76 1.28 -6.40
CA GLY A 39 -20.45 1.32 -5.76
C GLY A 39 -19.90 -0.10 -5.52
N ALA A 40 -20.75 -1.01 -5.03
CA ALA A 40 -20.37 -2.41 -4.84
C ALA A 40 -19.98 -3.09 -6.16
N SER A 41 -20.75 -2.89 -7.24
CA SER A 41 -20.46 -3.48 -8.56
C SER A 41 -19.16 -2.94 -9.15
N PHE A 42 -18.91 -1.64 -9.03
CA PHE A 42 -17.63 -1.03 -9.43
C PHE A 42 -16.47 -1.65 -8.66
N TYR A 43 -16.57 -1.69 -7.33
CA TYR A 43 -15.52 -2.21 -6.47
C TYR A 43 -15.25 -3.70 -6.70
N LYS A 44 -16.30 -4.50 -6.95
CA LYS A 44 -16.17 -5.91 -7.36
C LYS A 44 -15.33 -6.06 -8.62
N LYS A 45 -15.58 -5.23 -9.64
CA LYS A 45 -14.82 -5.28 -10.90
C LYS A 45 -13.36 -4.92 -10.68
N GLN A 46 -13.09 -3.89 -9.89
CA GLN A 46 -11.73 -3.48 -9.56
C GLN A 46 -10.95 -4.58 -8.83
N LEU A 47 -11.51 -5.16 -7.75
CA LEU A 47 -10.84 -6.24 -7.03
C LEU A 47 -10.70 -7.52 -7.86
N THR A 48 -11.66 -7.78 -8.76
CA THR A 48 -11.53 -8.89 -9.71
C THR A 48 -10.37 -8.64 -10.67
N LEU A 49 -10.20 -7.41 -11.16
CA LEU A 49 -9.07 -7.03 -12.02
C LEU A 49 -7.75 -7.17 -11.26
N ASP A 50 -7.66 -6.67 -10.03
CA ASP A 50 -6.46 -6.80 -9.18
C ASP A 50 -6.07 -8.28 -9.00
N TYR A 51 -7.04 -9.14 -8.72
CA TYR A 51 -6.82 -10.59 -8.59
C TYR A 51 -6.35 -11.22 -9.90
N LEU A 52 -6.98 -10.89 -11.03
CA LEU A 52 -6.61 -11.44 -12.35
C LEU A 52 -5.20 -11.03 -12.76
N LEU A 53 -4.80 -9.80 -12.46
CA LEU A 53 -3.45 -9.31 -12.72
C LEU A 53 -2.42 -9.99 -11.84
N ALA A 54 -2.72 -10.13 -10.54
CA ALA A 54 -1.83 -10.78 -9.58
C ALA A 54 -1.63 -12.28 -9.85
N THR A 55 -2.68 -12.97 -10.33
CA THR A 55 -2.66 -14.42 -10.62
C THR A 55 -2.41 -14.75 -12.09
N SER A 56 -2.08 -13.74 -12.90
CA SER A 56 -1.74 -13.93 -14.30
C SER A 56 -0.54 -14.86 -14.46
N THR A 57 -0.66 -15.84 -15.36
CA THR A 57 0.46 -16.72 -15.73
C THR A 57 1.51 -16.01 -16.58
N LYS A 58 1.16 -14.85 -17.16
CA LYS A 58 2.09 -14.02 -17.92
C LYS A 58 2.77 -13.02 -16.97
N PRO A 59 4.09 -12.80 -17.10
CA PRO A 59 4.76 -11.78 -16.32
C PRO A 59 4.11 -10.41 -16.53
N LEU A 60 3.91 -9.71 -15.41
CA LEU A 60 3.36 -8.37 -15.35
C LEU A 60 4.46 -7.39 -14.96
N VAL A 61 4.64 -6.35 -15.76
CA VAL A 61 5.53 -5.22 -15.48
C VAL A 61 4.71 -3.97 -15.25
N SER A 62 4.74 -3.45 -14.03
CA SER A 62 4.15 -2.15 -13.68
C SER A 62 5.22 -1.07 -13.76
N LEU A 63 5.06 -0.15 -14.72
CA LEU A 63 5.85 1.07 -14.83
C LEU A 63 5.11 2.19 -14.10
N ILE A 64 5.70 2.65 -13.00
CA ILE A 64 5.07 3.58 -12.07
C ILE A 64 5.79 4.93 -12.14
N ASN A 65 5.14 5.94 -12.72
CA ASN A 65 5.70 7.29 -12.87
C ASN A 65 4.68 8.33 -12.40
N GLY A 66 4.87 8.87 -11.19
CA GLY A 66 3.95 9.82 -10.56
C GLY A 66 3.25 9.25 -9.32
N ILE A 67 2.10 9.86 -8.98
CA ILE A 67 1.37 9.52 -7.75
C ILE A 67 0.61 8.20 -7.94
N VAL A 68 0.80 7.25 -7.02
CA VAL A 68 0.04 6.00 -6.94
C VAL A 68 -0.64 5.89 -5.58
N MET A 69 -1.96 5.72 -5.61
CA MET A 69 -2.81 5.59 -4.42
C MET A 69 -3.99 4.70 -4.76
N GLY A 70 -4.61 4.06 -3.75
CA GLY A 70 -5.85 3.29 -3.93
C GLY A 70 -5.72 2.23 -5.03
N GLY A 71 -6.58 2.29 -6.05
CA GLY A 71 -6.63 1.31 -7.14
C GLY A 71 -5.31 1.09 -7.86
N GLY A 72 -4.54 2.15 -8.14
CA GLY A 72 -3.23 2.03 -8.76
C GLY A 72 -2.27 1.20 -7.93
N THR A 73 -2.40 1.21 -6.60
CA THR A 73 -1.65 0.34 -5.71
C THR A 73 -2.07 -1.12 -5.87
N GLY A 74 -3.37 -1.42 -5.98
CA GLY A 74 -3.89 -2.77 -6.23
C GLY A 74 -3.40 -3.36 -7.56
N LEU A 75 -3.40 -2.54 -8.61
CA LEU A 75 -2.95 -2.92 -9.96
C LEU A 75 -1.44 -3.18 -10.05
N SER A 76 -0.64 -2.55 -9.19
CA SER A 76 0.83 -2.58 -9.30
C SER A 76 1.55 -3.39 -8.24
N MET A 77 1.10 -3.38 -6.98
CA MET A 77 1.87 -3.96 -5.88
C MET A 77 1.94 -5.49 -5.91
N ASN A 78 1.01 -6.14 -6.61
CA ASN A 78 1.02 -7.59 -6.81
C ASN A 78 1.69 -8.02 -8.12
N SER A 79 2.23 -7.08 -8.91
CA SER A 79 2.96 -7.42 -10.14
C SER A 79 4.34 -8.02 -9.85
N MET A 80 4.83 -8.85 -10.78
CA MET A 80 6.15 -9.47 -10.67
C MET A 80 7.28 -8.43 -10.74
N PHE A 81 7.15 -7.44 -11.62
CA PHE A 81 8.11 -6.35 -11.77
C PHE A 81 7.44 -5.00 -11.50
N ARG A 82 7.90 -4.33 -10.45
CA ARG A 82 7.46 -3.00 -10.03
C ARG A 82 8.59 -2.02 -10.28
N VAL A 83 8.48 -1.22 -11.34
CA VAL A 83 9.50 -0.24 -11.75
C VAL A 83 9.02 1.14 -11.33
N VAL A 84 9.80 1.82 -10.50
CA VAL A 84 9.50 3.18 -10.03
C VAL A 84 10.53 4.17 -10.53
N THR A 85 10.18 5.46 -10.44
CA THR A 85 11.00 6.59 -10.90
C THR A 85 11.19 7.61 -9.79
N GLU A 86 11.99 8.64 -10.06
CA GLU A 86 12.15 9.82 -9.20
C GLU A 86 10.86 10.61 -8.99
N ASN A 87 9.87 10.48 -9.88
CA ASN A 87 8.58 11.15 -9.76
C ASN A 87 7.56 10.31 -8.97
N THR A 88 7.90 9.07 -8.63
CA THR A 88 6.96 8.17 -7.98
C THR A 88 6.69 8.62 -6.55
N VAL A 89 5.41 8.80 -6.23
CA VAL A 89 4.94 9.02 -4.86
C VAL A 89 3.86 8.00 -4.57
N LEU A 90 4.18 7.03 -3.74
CA LEU A 90 3.19 6.08 -3.23
C LEU A 90 2.56 6.67 -1.98
N ALA A 91 1.24 6.66 -1.93
CA ALA A 91 0.54 6.96 -0.70
C ALA A 91 -0.63 6.00 -0.51
N ILE A 92 -0.76 5.49 0.71
CA ILE A 92 -1.88 4.64 1.07
C ILE A 92 -2.96 5.59 1.56
N PRO A 93 -4.03 5.81 0.76
CA PRO A 93 -4.99 6.87 1.05
C PRO A 93 -5.57 6.63 2.44
N LYS A 94 -5.52 7.70 3.24
CA LYS A 94 -6.05 7.73 4.61
C LYS A 94 -7.52 7.34 4.59
N GLY A 95 -8.00 6.88 5.74
CA GLY A 95 -9.44 6.89 6.09
C GLY A 95 -10.09 8.29 6.10
N GLN A 96 -9.54 9.29 5.40
CA GLN A 96 -10.24 10.51 4.98
C GLN A 96 -11.48 10.16 4.14
N ILE A 97 -11.45 9.04 3.41
CA ILE A 97 -12.63 8.46 2.74
C ILE A 97 -13.34 7.44 3.65
N ARG A 98 -13.16 7.47 4.99
CA ARG A 98 -13.66 6.47 5.96
C ARG A 98 -13.40 5.00 5.57
N LEU A 99 -12.51 4.75 4.61
CA LEU A 99 -12.15 3.45 4.11
C LEU A 99 -10.84 3.04 4.78
N PHE A 100 -10.81 1.78 5.21
CA PHE A 100 -9.60 1.08 5.59
C PHE A 100 -8.72 0.92 4.33
N PRO A 101 -7.40 0.73 4.46
CA PRO A 101 -6.53 0.37 3.35
C PRO A 101 -7.04 -0.90 2.66
N ASP A 102 -7.48 -0.73 1.42
CA ASP A 102 -8.22 -1.71 0.64
C ASP A 102 -7.36 -2.24 -0.51
N VAL A 103 -7.96 -2.80 -1.57
CA VAL A 103 -7.26 -3.35 -2.76
C VAL A 103 -6.10 -4.32 -2.46
N GLY A 104 -6.25 -5.10 -1.39
CA GLY A 104 -5.21 -6.05 -0.95
C GLY A 104 -4.03 -5.41 -0.22
N ALA A 105 -4.15 -4.18 0.29
CA ALA A 105 -3.14 -3.55 1.14
C ALA A 105 -2.79 -4.39 2.38
N SER A 106 -3.79 -5.05 2.97
CA SER A 106 -3.59 -6.04 4.03
C SER A 106 -2.68 -7.20 3.60
N TYR A 107 -2.69 -7.58 2.32
CA TYR A 107 -1.85 -8.66 1.77
C TYR A 107 -0.41 -8.21 1.53
N PHE A 108 -0.19 -7.14 0.76
CA PHE A 108 1.17 -6.75 0.36
C PHE A 108 1.93 -5.98 1.44
N LEU A 109 1.26 -5.17 2.28
CA LEU A 109 1.95 -4.46 3.38
C LEU A 109 2.35 -5.39 4.51
N SER A 110 1.61 -6.46 4.73
CA SER A 110 1.95 -7.45 5.75
C SER A 110 3.10 -8.37 5.32
N ARG A 111 3.49 -8.32 4.04
CA ARG A 111 4.53 -9.14 3.39
C ARG A 111 5.67 -8.33 2.80
N LEU A 112 5.85 -7.08 3.22
CA LEU A 112 6.94 -6.25 2.70
C LEU A 112 8.28 -7.03 2.78
N PRO A 113 9.14 -7.01 1.76
CA PRO A 113 10.43 -7.70 1.83
C PRO A 113 11.37 -7.08 2.87
N GLY A 114 11.08 -5.85 3.32
CA GLY A 114 11.94 -5.10 4.22
C GLY A 114 13.11 -4.43 3.55
N PHE A 115 13.83 -3.68 4.37
CA PHE A 115 15.14 -3.13 4.05
C PHE A 115 16.17 -4.25 3.96
N VAL A 116 16.09 -5.08 2.92
CA VAL A 116 17.14 -6.05 2.59
C VAL A 116 18.28 -5.29 1.90
N GLY A 117 18.89 -4.37 2.63
CA GLY A 117 20.30 -4.16 2.43
C GLY A 117 20.97 -5.45 2.89
N LYS A 118 21.61 -6.20 1.96
CA LYS A 118 22.53 -7.30 2.29
C LYS A 118 23.46 -6.86 3.44
N VAL A 119 23.11 -7.21 4.67
CA VAL A 119 24.01 -7.23 5.82
C VAL A 119 24.04 -8.70 6.21
N ILE A 120 25.07 -9.35 5.70
CA ILE A 120 25.34 -10.77 5.88
C ILE A 120 25.78 -10.94 7.35
N ASN A 121 24.99 -11.61 8.20
CA ASN A 121 25.45 -12.63 9.17
C ASN A 121 24.32 -13.25 10.04
N SER A 122 24.31 -14.59 10.03
CA SER A 122 23.81 -15.63 10.95
C SER A 122 22.54 -15.43 11.81
N TYR A 123 21.49 -16.18 11.43
CA TYR A 123 20.39 -16.82 12.18
C TYR A 123 19.57 -16.03 13.23
N ASN A 124 20.15 -15.19 14.08
CA ASN A 124 19.41 -14.30 14.99
C ASN A 124 18.87 -13.04 14.29
N PHE A 125 19.40 -12.70 13.11
CA PHE A 125 19.00 -11.53 12.34
C PHE A 125 17.73 -11.72 11.50
N ILE A 126 17.38 -12.97 11.14
CA ILE A 126 16.19 -13.25 10.30
C ILE A 126 14.91 -12.94 11.09
N LYS A 127 14.85 -13.34 12.37
CA LYS A 127 13.72 -13.03 13.25
C LYS A 127 13.62 -11.52 13.53
N PHE A 128 14.77 -10.84 13.66
CA PHE A 128 14.83 -9.39 13.83
C PHE A 128 14.35 -8.66 12.57
N THR A 129 14.85 -9.02 11.39
CA THR A 129 14.45 -8.41 10.11
C THR A 129 12.97 -8.62 9.80
N ILE A 130 12.41 -9.82 10.02
CA ILE A 130 10.98 -10.10 9.79
C ILE A 130 10.07 -9.26 10.70
N VAL A 131 10.45 -9.05 11.97
CA VAL A 131 9.67 -8.19 12.89
C VAL A 131 9.76 -6.72 12.48
N PHE A 132 10.91 -6.28 11.95
CA PHE A 132 11.14 -4.89 11.52
C PHE A 132 10.23 -4.47 10.35
N ILE A 133 9.88 -5.44 9.53
CA ILE A 133 9.13 -5.29 8.29
C ILE A 133 7.64 -5.09 8.54
N ILE A 134 7.10 -5.90 9.43
CA ILE A 134 5.68 -5.93 9.77
C ILE A 134 5.25 -4.58 10.32
N LYS A 135 6.09 -3.99 11.17
CA LYS A 135 5.81 -2.70 11.81
C LYS A 135 5.87 -1.52 10.85
N PHE A 136 6.68 -1.62 9.79
CA PHE A 136 6.72 -0.60 8.75
C PHE A 136 5.43 -0.59 7.91
N GLY A 137 4.93 -1.76 7.51
CA GLY A 137 3.64 -1.86 6.82
C GLY A 137 2.47 -1.33 7.66
N GLU A 138 2.50 -1.62 8.96
CA GLU A 138 1.54 -1.10 9.95
C GLU A 138 1.62 0.44 10.04
N TYR A 139 2.82 0.99 10.12
CA TYR A 139 3.06 2.45 10.09
C TYR A 139 2.51 3.10 8.82
N LEU A 140 2.79 2.52 7.64
CA LEU A 140 2.32 3.08 6.37
C LEU A 140 0.80 3.14 6.30
N GLY A 141 0.12 2.05 6.69
CA GLY A 141 -1.34 2.01 6.63
C GLY A 141 -2.03 2.84 7.71
N LEU A 142 -1.47 2.95 8.92
CA LEU A 142 -2.05 3.76 10.00
C LEU A 142 -1.83 5.27 9.79
N THR A 143 -0.68 5.66 9.24
CA THR A 143 -0.32 7.08 9.10
C THR A 143 -0.63 7.65 7.73
N GLY A 144 -0.75 6.81 6.70
CA GLY A 144 -0.89 7.24 5.30
C GLY A 144 0.31 8.05 4.83
N THR A 145 1.49 7.78 5.38
CA THR A 145 2.74 8.46 5.01
C THR A 145 3.04 8.23 3.53
N GLN A 146 3.44 9.29 2.84
CA GLN A 146 3.85 9.22 1.45
C GLN A 146 5.28 8.72 1.36
N LEU A 147 5.54 7.83 0.41
CA LEU A 147 6.87 7.31 0.11
C LEU A 147 7.29 7.79 -1.27
N ASP A 148 8.51 8.30 -1.38
CA ASP A 148 9.11 8.59 -2.69
C ASP A 148 9.65 7.32 -3.38
N GLY A 149 10.00 7.40 -4.66
CA GLY A 149 10.55 6.29 -5.42
C GLY A 149 11.75 5.59 -4.76
N ASN A 150 12.57 6.32 -4.01
CA ASN A 150 13.72 5.75 -3.33
C ASN A 150 13.29 4.94 -2.10
N GLU A 151 12.38 5.49 -1.29
CA GLU A 151 11.84 4.82 -0.12
C GLU A 151 11.05 3.56 -0.51
N ILE A 152 10.27 3.61 -1.60
CA ILE A 152 9.51 2.47 -2.13
C ILE A 152 10.44 1.31 -2.51
N ILE A 153 11.56 1.59 -3.17
CA ILE A 153 12.58 0.56 -3.48
C ILE A 153 13.23 0.05 -2.21
N ALA A 154 13.59 0.95 -1.30
CA ALA A 154 14.34 0.59 -0.11
C ALA A 154 13.53 -0.29 0.87
N CYS A 155 12.21 -0.14 0.92
CA CYS A 155 11.32 -1.00 1.70
C CYS A 155 10.84 -2.27 0.97
N GLY A 156 11.24 -2.46 -0.30
CA GLY A 156 10.90 -3.64 -1.11
C GLY A 156 9.52 -3.60 -1.77
N LEU A 157 8.80 -2.47 -1.68
CA LEU A 157 7.55 -2.25 -2.41
C LEU A 157 7.78 -2.12 -3.92
N ALA A 158 8.97 -1.73 -4.36
CA ALA A 158 9.36 -1.78 -5.76
C ALA A 158 10.56 -2.71 -5.97
N THR A 159 10.72 -3.17 -7.21
CA THR A 159 11.78 -4.10 -7.60
C THR A 159 12.94 -3.40 -8.29
N HIS A 160 12.66 -2.34 -9.07
CA HIS A 160 13.67 -1.64 -9.87
C HIS A 160 13.40 -0.13 -9.84
N PHE A 161 14.48 0.65 -9.86
CA PHE A 161 14.43 2.10 -9.97
C PHE A 161 14.99 2.51 -11.34
N VAL A 162 14.21 3.24 -12.14
CA VAL A 162 14.60 3.72 -13.47
C VAL A 162 14.30 5.21 -13.56
N LEU A 163 15.16 5.98 -14.24
CA LEU A 163 14.90 7.41 -14.41
C LEU A 163 13.70 7.61 -15.34
N SER A 164 12.83 8.57 -15.05
CA SER A 164 11.60 8.81 -15.82
C SER A 164 11.88 9.06 -17.32
N LYS A 165 13.00 9.73 -17.64
CA LYS A 165 13.47 9.96 -19.01
C LYS A 165 13.79 8.68 -19.80
N ASP A 166 14.15 7.60 -19.11
CA ASP A 166 14.57 6.34 -19.71
C ASP A 166 13.38 5.35 -19.82
N LEU A 167 12.19 5.69 -19.29
CA LEU A 167 11.01 4.81 -19.30
C LEU A 167 10.54 4.46 -20.71
N PHE A 168 10.53 5.43 -21.63
CA PHE A 168 10.12 5.18 -23.01
C PHE A 168 11.06 4.17 -23.70
N LEU A 169 12.37 4.28 -23.43
CA LEU A 169 13.35 3.33 -23.97
C LEU A 169 13.19 1.94 -23.34
N LEU A 170 12.88 1.89 -22.04
CA LEU A 170 12.57 0.64 -21.36
C LEU A 170 11.31 -0.03 -21.92
N GLU A 171 10.23 0.73 -22.16
CA GLU A 171 8.99 0.21 -22.74
C GLU A 171 9.24 -0.41 -24.12
N ASN A 172 9.96 0.29 -24.99
CA ASN A 172 10.35 -0.22 -26.30
C ASN A 172 11.18 -1.50 -26.18
N ALA A 173 12.20 -1.51 -25.30
CA ALA A 173 13.03 -2.69 -25.07
C ALA A 173 12.21 -3.88 -24.54
N LEU A 174 11.21 -3.64 -23.69
CA LEU A 174 10.30 -4.67 -23.18
C LEU A 174 9.35 -5.21 -24.25
N SER A 175 8.96 -4.39 -25.23
CA SER A 175 8.10 -4.80 -26.35
C SER A 175 8.79 -5.76 -27.32
N GLU A 176 10.12 -5.69 -27.43
CA GLU A 176 10.94 -6.49 -28.35
C GLU A 176 11.42 -7.81 -27.72
N VAL A 177 11.05 -8.08 -26.47
CA VAL A 177 11.52 -9.27 -25.75
C VAL A 177 10.99 -10.54 -26.40
N ALA A 178 11.92 -11.40 -26.82
CA ALA A 178 11.62 -12.68 -27.45
C ALA A 178 11.04 -13.74 -26.49
N SER A 179 11.34 -13.64 -25.18
CA SER A 179 10.96 -14.63 -24.16
C SER A 179 10.30 -14.00 -22.93
N LEU A 180 9.17 -14.56 -22.50
CA LEU A 180 8.43 -14.12 -21.31
C LEU A 180 8.95 -14.80 -20.03
N ASP A 181 10.18 -15.30 -20.02
CA ASP A 181 10.77 -15.78 -18.78
C ASP A 181 11.17 -14.59 -17.89
N ALA A 182 10.97 -14.74 -16.59
CA ALA A 182 11.24 -13.68 -15.62
C ALA A 182 12.72 -13.23 -15.64
N SER A 183 13.64 -14.13 -15.98
CA SER A 183 15.07 -13.81 -16.00
C SER A 183 15.45 -12.86 -17.14
N THR A 184 14.88 -13.07 -18.32
CA THR A 184 15.07 -12.21 -19.50
C THR A 184 14.49 -10.82 -19.25
N ILE A 185 13.25 -10.76 -18.74
CA ILE A 185 12.60 -9.48 -18.42
C ILE A 185 13.40 -8.73 -17.35
N SER A 186 13.81 -9.41 -16.27
CA SER A 186 14.64 -8.81 -15.23
C SER A 186 15.97 -8.28 -15.80
N ARG A 187 16.62 -9.01 -16.71
CA ARG A 187 17.85 -8.56 -17.36
C ARG A 187 17.65 -7.29 -18.19
N VAL A 188 16.54 -7.17 -18.91
CA VAL A 188 16.20 -5.95 -19.67
C VAL A 188 16.02 -4.78 -18.71
N ILE A 189 15.19 -4.93 -17.67
CA ILE A 189 14.94 -3.85 -16.70
C ILE A 189 16.24 -3.45 -15.97
N ASN A 190 17.09 -4.42 -15.62
CA ASN A 190 18.37 -4.17 -14.98
C ASN A 190 19.33 -3.34 -15.84
N GLY A 191 19.22 -3.39 -17.18
CA GLY A 191 20.00 -2.54 -18.08
C GLY A 191 19.69 -1.04 -17.94
N PHE A 192 18.49 -0.71 -17.47
CA PHE A 192 18.04 0.68 -17.22
C PHE A 192 18.06 1.04 -15.72
N SER A 193 18.22 0.06 -14.84
CA SER A 193 18.13 0.24 -13.39
C SER A 193 19.29 1.05 -12.84
N ARG A 194 19.00 1.94 -11.88
CA ARG A 194 20.01 2.72 -11.16
C ARG A 194 20.11 2.26 -9.71
N SER A 195 21.35 2.09 -9.23
CA SER A 195 21.59 1.84 -7.81
C SER A 195 21.43 3.14 -7.03
N LEU A 196 20.59 3.11 -5.99
CA LEU A 196 20.35 4.24 -5.13
C LEU A 196 21.34 4.26 -3.96
N LYS A 197 21.77 5.46 -3.55
CA LYS A 197 22.52 5.64 -2.31
C LYS A 197 21.56 5.36 -1.14
N LYS A 198 21.95 4.44 -0.26
CA LYS A 198 21.21 4.11 0.96
C LYS A 198 21.40 5.21 1.98
N ASP A 199 20.56 6.23 1.97
CA ASP A 199 20.59 7.23 3.04
C ASP A 199 19.22 7.41 3.70
N SER A 200 19.28 7.60 5.02
CA SER A 200 18.25 8.11 5.94
C SER A 200 17.14 7.19 6.47
N ALA A 201 16.68 6.16 5.76
CA ALA A 201 15.48 5.42 6.20
C ALA A 201 15.66 4.57 7.47
N PHE A 202 16.89 4.14 7.78
CA PHE A 202 17.19 3.29 8.94
C PHE A 202 16.83 3.94 10.29
N ARG A 203 16.93 5.27 10.41
CA ARG A 203 16.61 5.97 11.68
C ARG A 203 15.12 5.97 12.00
N ARG A 204 14.25 6.05 10.98
CA ARG A 204 12.79 5.97 11.18
C ARG A 204 12.38 4.54 11.56
N LEU A 205 13.02 3.54 10.97
CA LEU A 205 12.69 2.13 11.21
C LEU A 205 12.85 1.74 12.67
N GLU A 206 13.96 2.09 13.33
CA GLU A 206 14.17 1.74 14.75
C GLU A 206 13.03 2.27 15.63
N MET A 207 12.61 3.51 15.41
CA MET A 207 11.52 4.13 16.15
C MET A 207 10.16 3.51 15.81
N ILE A 208 9.88 3.26 14.53
CA ILE A 208 8.67 2.54 14.10
C ILE A 208 8.62 1.17 14.79
N ASN A 209 9.75 0.50 14.93
CA ASN A 209 9.80 -0.79 15.59
C ASN A 209 9.55 -0.73 17.10
N LYS A 210 9.95 0.38 17.73
CA LYS A 210 9.66 0.64 19.13
C LYS A 210 8.18 0.90 19.38
N CYS A 211 7.50 1.61 18.47
CA CYS A 211 6.15 2.12 18.67
C CYS A 211 5.02 1.18 18.17
N PHE A 212 5.19 0.50 17.03
CA PHE A 212 4.14 -0.26 16.35
C PHE A 212 4.06 -1.74 16.77
N SER A 213 3.00 -2.44 16.36
CA SER A 213 2.53 -3.78 16.81
C SER A 213 1.93 -3.81 18.21
N ARG A 214 0.99 -2.89 18.43
CA ARG A 214 0.17 -2.74 19.63
C ARG A 214 -1.24 -2.32 19.22
N THR A 215 -2.14 -2.10 20.17
CA THR A 215 -3.42 -1.43 19.88
C THR A 215 -3.21 0.00 19.37
N VAL A 216 -4.18 0.57 18.66
CA VAL A 216 -4.08 1.94 18.11
C VAL A 216 -3.83 2.96 19.22
N GLU A 217 -4.47 2.78 20.37
CA GLU A 217 -4.33 3.61 21.57
C GLU A 217 -2.91 3.55 22.15
N GLU A 218 -2.34 2.35 22.26
CA GLU A 218 -0.97 2.17 22.74
C GLU A 218 0.07 2.73 21.76
N ILE A 219 -0.16 2.59 20.45
CA ILE A 219 0.71 3.19 19.42
C ILE A 219 0.72 4.71 19.56
N LEU A 220 -0.45 5.34 19.67
CA LEU A 220 -0.57 6.79 19.86
C LEU A 220 0.15 7.26 21.12
N SER A 221 -0.09 6.60 22.26
CA SER A 221 0.57 6.92 23.54
C SER A 221 2.10 6.82 23.44
N MET A 222 2.61 5.76 22.81
CA MET A 222 4.05 5.60 22.60
C MET A 222 4.63 6.69 21.69
N LEU A 223 3.98 7.02 20.58
CA LEU A 223 4.43 8.08 19.69
C LEU A 223 4.43 9.45 20.38
N GLU A 224 3.42 9.75 21.19
CA GLU A 224 3.33 10.99 21.97
C GLU A 224 4.46 11.11 22.99
N ASN A 225 4.80 10.03 23.69
CA ASN A 225 5.94 9.99 24.61
C ASN A 225 7.27 10.23 23.88
N GLU A 226 7.48 9.66 22.70
CA GLU A 226 8.70 9.88 21.91
C GLU A 226 8.77 11.29 21.33
N ALA A 227 7.62 11.88 20.96
CA ALA A 227 7.54 13.27 20.49
C ALA A 227 7.87 14.28 21.60
N ALA A 228 7.60 13.96 22.86
CA ALA A 228 7.97 14.80 24.00
C ALA A 228 9.48 14.79 24.30
N ASN A 229 10.20 13.72 23.91
CA ASN A 229 11.60 13.49 24.26
C ASN A 229 12.61 13.86 23.15
N GLY A 230 12.17 14.38 22.00
CA GLY A 230 13.07 14.80 20.92
C GLY A 230 12.39 15.50 19.74
N ASP A 231 13.18 16.18 18.90
CA ASP A 231 12.68 16.90 17.71
C ASP A 231 12.54 15.94 16.51
N ASN A 232 11.47 15.14 16.53
CA ASN A 232 11.15 14.18 15.47
C ASN A 232 9.91 14.62 14.68
N LYS A 233 10.09 15.54 13.72
CA LYS A 233 8.99 16.09 12.89
C LYS A 233 8.08 15.04 12.25
N TRP A 234 8.63 13.90 11.83
CA TRP A 234 7.85 12.82 11.22
C TRP A 234 6.92 12.10 12.21
N ILE A 235 7.29 12.02 13.51
CA ILE A 235 6.43 11.45 14.55
C ILE A 235 5.24 12.36 14.79
N ILE A 236 5.46 13.67 14.87
CA ILE A 236 4.40 14.67 15.02
C ILE A 236 3.41 14.57 13.85
N GLN A 237 3.92 14.43 12.62
CA GLN A 237 3.10 14.23 11.42
C GLN A 237 2.31 12.90 11.46
N ALA A 238 2.91 11.83 11.96
CA ALA A 238 2.25 10.53 12.15
C ALA A 238 1.09 10.62 13.16
N ILE A 239 1.34 11.22 14.33
CA ILE A 239 0.31 11.44 15.37
C ILE A 239 -0.83 12.29 14.82
N SER A 240 -0.51 13.43 14.20
CA SER A 240 -1.51 14.30 13.59
C SER A 240 -2.36 13.56 12.55
N SER A 241 -1.71 12.74 11.72
CA SER A 241 -2.40 11.94 10.71
C SER A 241 -3.34 10.90 11.31
N MET A 242 -2.89 10.15 12.31
CA MET A 242 -3.72 9.17 13.01
C MET A 242 -4.90 9.83 13.73
N LYS A 243 -4.67 10.95 14.45
CA LYS A 243 -5.74 11.69 15.14
C LYS A 243 -6.78 12.32 14.21
N SER A 244 -6.38 12.66 12.98
CA SER A 244 -7.29 13.20 11.95
C SER A 244 -8.16 12.14 11.27
N THR A 245 -7.92 10.85 11.54
CA THR A 245 -8.59 9.71 10.89
C THR A 245 -9.65 9.10 11.80
N SER A 246 -10.65 8.41 11.23
CA SER A 246 -11.65 7.65 12.00
C SER A 246 -10.98 6.59 12.89
N PRO A 247 -11.18 6.61 14.23
CA PRO A 247 -10.62 5.61 15.15
C PRO A 247 -10.99 4.18 14.77
N ILE A 248 -12.21 3.98 14.25
CA ILE A 248 -12.71 2.67 13.81
C ILE A 248 -11.96 2.22 12.55
N GLY A 249 -11.69 3.13 11.61
CA GLY A 249 -10.93 2.80 10.40
C GLY A 249 -9.52 2.32 10.73
N LEU A 250 -8.87 2.95 11.72
CA LEU A 250 -7.56 2.53 12.22
C LEU A 250 -7.60 1.14 12.85
N LYS A 251 -8.62 0.83 13.65
CA LYS A 251 -8.81 -0.50 14.27
C LYS A 251 -9.11 -1.59 13.25
N ILE A 252 -10.00 -1.30 12.29
CA ILE A 252 -10.29 -2.22 11.18
C ILE A 252 -9.00 -2.50 10.41
N PHE A 253 -8.24 -1.47 10.02
CA PHE A 253 -6.98 -1.67 9.33
C PHE A 253 -6.03 -2.56 10.12
N LEU A 254 -5.82 -2.28 11.42
CA LEU A 254 -4.90 -3.06 12.24
C LEU A 254 -5.31 -4.53 12.33
N LYS A 255 -6.62 -4.81 12.45
CA LYS A 255 -7.17 -6.18 12.42
C LYS A 255 -6.91 -6.85 11.07
N LEU A 256 -7.27 -6.20 9.97
CA LEU A 256 -7.05 -6.72 8.61
C LEU A 256 -5.58 -6.93 8.28
N PHE A 257 -4.71 -6.03 8.74
CA PHE A 257 -3.27 -6.13 8.57
C PHE A 257 -2.70 -7.35 9.32
N GLY A 258 -3.21 -7.63 10.52
CA GLY A 258 -2.88 -8.83 11.28
C GLY A 258 -3.31 -10.11 10.57
N GLU A 259 -4.58 -10.19 10.15
CA GLU A 259 -5.15 -11.34 9.44
C GLU A 259 -4.53 -11.57 8.05
N GLY A 260 -4.19 -10.47 7.37
CA GLY A 260 -3.60 -10.51 6.04
C GLY A 260 -2.31 -11.31 5.98
N ARG A 261 -1.57 -11.44 7.10
CA ARG A 261 -0.33 -12.21 7.19
C ARG A 261 -0.49 -13.69 6.87
N THR A 262 -1.65 -14.26 7.17
CA THR A 262 -1.92 -15.70 7.00
C THR A 262 -2.91 -15.99 5.88
N LYS A 263 -3.60 -14.97 5.37
CA LYS A 263 -4.58 -15.09 4.29
C LYS A 263 -3.93 -15.03 2.91
N GLU A 264 -4.49 -15.76 1.95
CA GLU A 264 -4.15 -15.60 0.54
C GLU A 264 -4.72 -14.29 -0.03
N LEU A 265 -4.17 -13.81 -1.13
CA LEU A 265 -4.61 -12.54 -1.76
C LEU A 265 -6.11 -12.56 -2.03
N LYS A 266 -6.64 -13.68 -2.53
CA LYS A 266 -8.07 -13.86 -2.80
C LYS A 266 -8.92 -13.57 -1.57
N ASP A 267 -8.53 -14.09 -0.41
CA ASP A 267 -9.30 -13.97 0.83
C ASP A 267 -9.24 -12.53 1.36
N CYS A 268 -8.09 -11.87 1.26
CA CYS A 268 -7.96 -10.44 1.55
C CYS A 268 -8.88 -9.60 0.65
N LEU A 269 -8.92 -9.86 -0.67
CA LEU A 269 -9.79 -9.12 -1.59
C LEU A 269 -11.28 -9.38 -1.34
N ILE A 270 -11.67 -10.62 -0.99
CA ILE A 270 -13.05 -10.94 -0.59
C ILE A 270 -13.43 -10.18 0.68
N GLN A 271 -12.53 -10.13 1.66
CA GLN A 271 -12.75 -9.39 2.89
C GLN A 271 -12.89 -7.88 2.63
N ASP A 272 -12.02 -7.31 1.80
CA ASP A 272 -12.09 -5.91 1.38
C ASP A 272 -13.46 -5.62 0.73
N TYR A 273 -13.91 -6.50 -0.17
CA TYR A 273 -15.21 -6.38 -0.83
C TYR A 273 -16.39 -6.39 0.15
N THR A 274 -16.37 -7.30 1.13
CA THR A 274 -17.43 -7.45 2.14
C THR A 274 -17.54 -6.19 3.00
N ILE A 275 -16.41 -5.67 3.47
CA ILE A 275 -16.39 -4.47 4.31
C ILE A 275 -16.90 -3.26 3.51
N VAL A 276 -16.43 -3.09 2.27
CA VAL A 276 -16.88 -2.01 1.39
C VAL A 276 -18.39 -2.11 1.08
N CYS A 277 -18.92 -3.31 0.84
CA CYS A 277 -20.37 -3.50 0.65
C CYS A 277 -21.18 -3.08 1.89
N ASN A 278 -20.70 -3.44 3.08
CA ASN A 278 -21.34 -3.02 4.32
C ASN A 278 -21.27 -1.50 4.49
N MET A 279 -20.17 -0.86 4.06
CA MET A 279 -20.00 0.60 4.12
C MET A 279 -21.00 1.29 3.19
N PHE A 280 -21.13 0.81 1.95
CA PHE A 280 -22.10 1.35 0.99
C PHE A 280 -23.55 1.18 1.45
N ARG A 281 -23.90 0.06 2.10
CA ARG A 281 -25.25 -0.18 2.62
C ARG A 281 -25.61 0.67 3.84
N ARG A 282 -24.64 1.39 4.42
CA ARG A 282 -24.78 2.08 5.71
C ARG A 282 -25.28 1.16 6.84
N SER A 283 -25.12 -0.17 6.67
CA SER A 283 -25.43 -1.18 7.70
C SER A 283 -24.34 -1.25 8.77
N PHE A 284 -23.44 -0.26 8.81
CA PHE A 284 -22.44 -0.06 9.85
C PHE A 284 -23.15 0.37 11.14
N ASN A 285 -23.48 -0.61 11.97
CA ASN A 285 -23.72 -0.36 13.38
C ASN A 285 -22.37 -0.53 14.11
N LEU A 286 -22.03 0.43 14.95
CA LEU A 286 -20.75 0.53 15.65
C LEU A 286 -20.44 -0.69 16.53
N ASP A 287 -21.47 -1.46 16.89
CA ASP A 287 -21.42 -2.64 17.75
C ASP A 287 -21.36 -3.98 16.95
N LEU A 288 -21.45 -3.97 15.62
CA LEU A 288 -21.57 -5.20 14.79
C LEU A 288 -20.26 -5.66 14.13
N ILE A 289 -19.10 -5.18 14.59
CA ILE A 289 -17.79 -5.63 14.06
C ILE A 289 -17.54 -7.13 14.33
N GLU A 290 -18.24 -7.73 15.31
CA GLU A 290 -18.21 -9.18 15.53
C GLU A 290 -18.98 -9.96 14.46
N VAL A 291 -20.10 -9.43 13.93
CA VAL A 291 -21.02 -10.20 13.07
C VAL A 291 -20.61 -10.22 11.60
N SER A 292 -19.71 -9.35 11.17
CA SER A 292 -19.26 -9.28 9.76
C SER A 292 -17.98 -10.06 9.46
N ILE A 293 -17.41 -10.73 10.48
CA ILE A 293 -16.09 -11.38 10.40
C ILE A 293 -16.16 -12.87 10.78
N ASP A 294 -17.33 -13.36 11.20
CA ASP A 294 -17.63 -14.78 11.42
C ASP A 294 -18.46 -15.38 10.26
#